data_AF-A0A4R5APV4-F1
#
_entry.id   AF-A0A4R5APV4-F1
#
_cell.length_a   1.000
_cell.length_b   1.000
_cell.length_c   1.000
_cell.angle_alpha   90.00
_cell.angle_beta   90.00
_cell.angle_gamma   90.00
#
_symmetry.space_group_name_H-M   'P 1'
#
loop_
_entity.id
_entity.type
_entity.pdbx_description
1 polymer ?
#
loop_
_entity_poly.entity_id
_entity_poly.type
_entity_poly.pdbx_seq_one_letter_code
_entity_poly.pdbx_strand_id
1 'polypeptide(L)'
;MLAELATSQRNHRRLAPARATAEEALEIGRRTGDRAVQAHALVTLAALAAANADLATANDLFDQAGAAASAAGAHDTRLLVAVTQSDTLEAAGEHVRAARAARQSMALADSLGLARTRGTLLAPNLSESLLSLGRWPEATQVNRDALRLAPPPLYRAYLQIIQATIDLRRGDTDQARAAAEQARAAMRGHNRGEESCLEPDLLDCRLAQIKQDSGAVAAITGHVLDDHDLPVGPRYGWPLLVTAVQRLNDHRQAEGLIQQLVDWSKKLPVTGRLQRAYRLTFDAEMSHENIDAWPQAITAWRELEQPYALAETLLRAAHAAVSTRNRKQATVFLTEAASIATDLGAKPLRTEIEKLAERSRLPVKATASPARKETPAGLTNRELEVLELLAAGLSNRQIGEHLFISAKTAGVHVSNILAKLRVTTRLEASTWAHRTHLFDQK
;
A
#
# COMPACT_ATOMS: atom_id res chain seq x y z
N MET A 1 -20.39 -11.94 22.65
CA MET A 1 -21.42 -10.87 22.66
C MET A 1 -20.85 -9.45 22.71
N LEU A 2 -20.29 -8.92 23.82
CA LEU A 2 -19.85 -7.51 23.86
C LEU A 2 -18.72 -7.18 22.86
N ALA A 3 -17.70 -8.04 22.75
CA ALA A 3 -16.60 -7.82 21.78
C ALA A 3 -17.07 -7.86 20.31
N GLU A 4 -18.04 -8.72 19.99
CA GLU A 4 -18.68 -8.78 18.67
C GLU A 4 -19.56 -7.56 18.42
N LEU A 5 -20.30 -7.11 19.44
CA LEU A 5 -21.09 -5.87 19.38
C LEU A 5 -20.18 -4.66 19.12
N ALA A 6 -19.04 -4.57 19.81
CA ALA A 6 -18.07 -3.50 19.59
C ALA A 6 -17.53 -3.51 18.15
N THR A 7 -17.26 -4.71 17.61
CA THR A 7 -16.88 -4.87 16.19
C THR A 7 -17.98 -4.37 15.27
N SER A 8 -19.22 -4.80 15.50
CA SER A 8 -20.39 -4.39 14.72
C SER A 8 -20.62 -2.87 14.80
N GLN A 9 -20.56 -2.28 15.98
CA GLN A 9 -20.67 -0.83 16.19
C GLN A 9 -19.57 -0.07 15.46
N ARG A 10 -18.31 -0.56 15.51
CA ARG A 10 -17.18 0.03 14.80
C ARG A 10 -17.46 0.03 13.29
N ASN A 11 -17.91 -1.11 12.77
CA ASN A 11 -18.20 -1.24 11.36
C ASN A 11 -19.37 -0.33 10.94
N HIS A 12 -20.43 -0.24 11.75
CA HIS A 12 -21.53 0.73 11.60
C HIS A 12 -21.14 2.18 11.97
N ARG A 13 -19.84 2.48 12.10
CA ARG A 13 -19.28 3.82 12.33
C ARG A 13 -19.72 4.51 13.62
N ARG A 14 -20.22 3.75 14.59
CA ARG A 14 -20.49 4.20 15.95
C ARG A 14 -19.19 4.13 16.77
N LEU A 15 -18.22 4.98 16.45
CA LEU A 15 -16.85 4.88 16.97
C LEU A 15 -16.74 5.04 18.50
N ALA A 16 -17.44 6.03 19.07
CA ALA A 16 -17.45 6.23 20.52
C ALA A 16 -18.15 5.07 21.27
N PRO A 17 -19.36 4.62 20.85
CA PRO A 17 -19.95 3.40 21.39
C PRO A 17 -19.05 2.16 21.24
N ALA A 18 -18.45 1.96 20.06
CA ALA A 18 -17.57 0.84 19.80
C ALA A 18 -16.36 0.82 20.75
N ARG A 19 -15.76 1.98 21.01
CA ARG A 19 -14.68 2.14 21.98
C ARG A 19 -15.13 1.73 23.37
N ALA A 20 -16.23 2.33 23.87
CA ALA A 20 -16.73 2.06 25.20
C ALA A 20 -17.09 0.57 25.39
N THR A 21 -17.78 -0.04 24.41
CA THR A 21 -18.15 -1.46 24.45
C THR A 21 -16.92 -2.37 24.36
N ALA A 22 -15.88 -2.00 23.59
CA ALA A 22 -14.63 -2.77 23.55
C ALA A 22 -13.83 -2.65 24.86
N GLU A 23 -13.76 -1.46 25.48
CA GLU A 23 -13.12 -1.26 26.78
C GLU A 23 -13.83 -2.07 27.88
N GLU A 24 -15.16 -2.07 27.89
CA GLU A 24 -15.96 -2.89 28.82
C GLU A 24 -15.74 -4.39 28.60
N ALA A 25 -15.74 -4.86 27.33
CA ALA A 25 -15.47 -6.25 27.00
C ALA A 25 -14.06 -6.67 27.44
N LEU A 26 -13.06 -5.80 27.27
CA LEU A 26 -11.69 -6.05 27.69
C LEU A 26 -11.58 -6.16 29.21
N GLU A 27 -12.25 -5.27 29.95
CA GLU A 27 -12.27 -5.29 31.41
C GLU A 27 -12.94 -6.56 31.96
N ILE A 28 -14.09 -6.94 31.40
CA ILE A 28 -14.76 -8.21 31.76
C ILE A 28 -13.84 -9.39 31.47
N GLY A 29 -13.23 -9.44 30.28
CA GLY A 29 -12.30 -10.50 29.90
C GLY A 29 -11.10 -10.60 30.86
N ARG A 30 -10.58 -9.47 31.37
CA ARG A 30 -9.51 -9.46 32.39
C ARG A 30 -9.99 -10.01 33.73
N ARG A 31 -11.17 -9.58 34.20
CA ARG A 31 -11.76 -10.01 35.47
C ARG A 31 -12.10 -11.51 35.49
N THR A 32 -12.55 -12.06 34.36
CA THR A 32 -12.90 -13.48 34.24
C THR A 32 -11.73 -14.36 33.82
N GLY A 33 -10.62 -13.77 33.37
CA GLY A 33 -9.50 -14.52 32.79
C GLY A 33 -9.74 -15.02 31.37
N ASP A 34 -10.83 -14.62 30.71
CA ASP A 34 -11.15 -15.02 29.33
C ASP A 34 -10.28 -14.26 28.32
N ARG A 35 -9.17 -14.89 27.93
CA ARG A 35 -8.20 -14.32 26.99
C ARG A 35 -8.72 -14.24 25.55
N ALA A 36 -9.72 -15.03 25.16
CA ALA A 36 -10.30 -14.94 23.82
C ALA A 36 -11.14 -13.67 23.68
N VAL A 37 -11.94 -13.34 24.71
CA VAL A 37 -12.68 -12.06 24.78
C VAL A 37 -11.74 -10.87 24.84
N GLN A 38 -10.67 -10.95 25.64
CA GLN A 38 -9.64 -9.89 25.68
C GLN A 38 -9.04 -9.65 24.30
N ALA A 39 -8.63 -10.70 23.60
CA ALA A 39 -8.04 -10.60 22.26
C ALA A 39 -9.00 -9.93 21.26
N HIS A 40 -10.28 -10.34 21.24
CA HIS A 40 -11.27 -9.75 20.34
C HIS A 40 -11.51 -8.27 20.66
N ALA A 41 -11.65 -7.90 21.92
CA ALA A 41 -11.81 -6.51 22.32
C ALA A 41 -10.61 -5.64 21.91
N LEU A 42 -9.39 -6.15 22.10
CA LEU A 42 -8.14 -5.48 21.70
C LEU A 42 -8.06 -5.22 20.19
N VAL A 43 -8.55 -6.13 19.34
CA VAL A 43 -8.61 -5.91 17.88
C VAL A 43 -9.44 -4.67 17.54
N THR A 44 -10.61 -4.51 18.15
CA THR A 44 -11.47 -3.35 17.93
C THR A 44 -10.78 -2.05 18.39
N LEU A 45 -10.13 -2.07 19.56
CA LEU A 45 -9.40 -0.92 20.08
C LEU A 45 -8.19 -0.55 19.20
N ALA A 46 -7.47 -1.55 18.69
CA ALA A 46 -6.36 -1.36 17.77
C ALA A 46 -6.80 -0.67 16.47
N ALA A 47 -7.90 -1.16 15.87
CA ALA A 47 -8.47 -0.55 14.66
C ALA A 47 -8.95 0.89 14.91
N LEU A 48 -9.55 1.18 16.07
CA LEU A 48 -9.96 2.53 16.46
C LEU A 48 -8.77 3.47 16.71
N ALA A 49 -7.67 2.96 17.29
CA ALA A 49 -6.44 3.74 17.46
C ALA A 49 -5.83 4.11 16.09
N ALA A 50 -5.76 3.16 15.16
CA ALA A 50 -5.26 3.41 13.82
C ALA A 50 -6.13 4.39 13.03
N ALA A 51 -7.45 4.31 13.15
CA ALA A 51 -8.37 5.27 12.55
C ALA A 51 -8.13 6.71 13.04
N ASN A 52 -7.62 6.87 14.27
CA ASN A 52 -7.21 8.16 14.85
C ASN A 52 -5.74 8.52 14.58
N ALA A 53 -5.11 7.90 13.57
CA ALA A 53 -3.71 8.09 13.20
C ALA A 53 -2.69 7.68 14.29
N ASP A 54 -3.09 6.91 15.29
CA ASP A 54 -2.20 6.38 16.33
C ASP A 54 -1.78 4.94 16.03
N LEU A 55 -0.91 4.81 15.03
CA LEU A 55 -0.40 3.51 14.58
C LEU A 55 0.49 2.84 15.64
N ALA A 56 1.15 3.63 16.51
CA ALA A 56 2.00 3.10 17.56
C ALA A 56 1.16 2.31 18.58
N THR A 57 0.11 2.93 19.11
CA THR A 57 -0.84 2.25 20.01
C THR A 57 -1.56 1.11 19.31
N ALA A 58 -1.96 1.27 18.04
CA ALA A 58 -2.60 0.19 17.29
C ALA A 58 -1.70 -1.05 17.19
N ASN A 59 -0.41 -0.89 16.92
CA ASN A 59 0.54 -2.00 16.84
C ASN A 59 0.67 -2.73 18.18
N ASP A 60 0.84 -2.00 19.28
CA ASP A 60 0.93 -2.58 20.62
C ASP A 60 -0.34 -3.37 20.97
N LEU A 61 -1.52 -2.82 20.68
CA LEU A 61 -2.79 -3.49 20.89
C LEU A 61 -2.96 -4.76 20.03
N PHE A 62 -2.48 -4.76 18.77
CA PHE A 62 -2.48 -5.97 17.94
C PHE A 62 -1.53 -7.04 18.49
N ASP A 63 -0.35 -6.66 18.98
CA ASP A 63 0.60 -7.60 19.58
C ASP A 63 0.03 -8.23 20.86
N GLN A 64 -0.59 -7.42 21.72
CA GLN A 64 -1.34 -7.90 22.88
C GLN A 64 -2.49 -8.84 22.47
N ALA A 65 -3.27 -8.48 21.45
CA ALA A 65 -4.37 -9.30 20.97
C ALA A 65 -3.89 -10.66 20.43
N GLY A 66 -2.80 -10.67 19.66
CA GLY A 66 -2.19 -11.88 19.12
C GLY A 66 -1.64 -12.80 20.22
N ALA A 67 -1.00 -12.23 21.24
CA ALA A 67 -0.53 -12.96 22.41
C ALA A 67 -1.68 -13.57 23.20
N ALA A 68 -2.74 -12.79 23.49
CA ALA A 68 -3.93 -13.25 24.20
C ALA A 68 -4.66 -14.36 23.43
N ALA A 69 -4.87 -14.20 22.12
CA ALA A 69 -5.50 -15.21 21.27
C ALA A 69 -4.68 -16.51 21.24
N SER A 70 -3.35 -16.41 21.15
CA SER A 70 -2.46 -17.57 21.18
C SER A 70 -2.51 -18.30 22.51
N ALA A 71 -2.45 -17.56 23.62
CA ALA A 71 -2.54 -18.12 24.98
C ALA A 71 -3.91 -18.75 25.29
N ALA A 72 -4.97 -18.34 24.58
CA ALA A 72 -6.31 -18.92 24.67
C ALA A 72 -6.52 -20.15 23.79
N GLY A 73 -5.59 -20.48 22.87
CA GLY A 73 -5.84 -21.44 21.79
C GLY A 73 -6.97 -20.99 20.84
N ALA A 74 -7.31 -19.69 20.83
CA ALA A 74 -8.42 -19.13 20.06
C ALA A 74 -7.98 -18.85 18.62
N HIS A 75 -7.85 -19.93 17.82
CA HIS A 75 -7.33 -19.86 16.46
C HIS A 75 -8.11 -18.91 15.54
N ASP A 76 -9.44 -18.91 15.63
CA ASP A 76 -10.30 -18.02 14.85
C ASP A 76 -10.06 -16.54 15.20
N THR A 77 -9.95 -16.23 16.49
CA THR A 77 -9.62 -14.87 16.95
C THR A 77 -8.22 -14.46 16.50
N ARG A 78 -7.25 -15.39 16.51
CA ARG A 78 -5.89 -15.11 16.02
C ARG A 78 -5.87 -14.80 14.52
N LEU A 79 -6.70 -15.46 13.72
CA LEU A 79 -6.84 -15.15 12.29
C LEU A 79 -7.54 -13.80 12.09
N LEU A 80 -8.54 -13.45 12.91
CA LEU A 80 -9.19 -12.14 12.90
C LEU A 80 -8.21 -10.99 13.23
N VAL A 81 -7.34 -11.19 14.23
CA VAL A 81 -6.25 -10.25 14.57
C VAL A 81 -5.43 -9.96 13.32
N ALA A 82 -4.99 -11.00 12.63
CA ALA A 82 -4.12 -10.85 11.46
C ALA A 82 -4.80 -10.19 10.26
N VAL A 83 -6.07 -10.49 9.99
CA VAL A 83 -6.84 -9.82 8.93
C VAL A 83 -6.88 -8.32 9.22
N THR A 84 -7.28 -7.94 10.43
CA THR A 84 -7.43 -6.52 10.81
C THR A 84 -6.07 -5.81 10.86
N GLN A 85 -5.04 -6.47 11.39
CA GLN A 85 -3.69 -5.92 11.48
C GLN A 85 -3.09 -5.68 10.09
N SER A 86 -3.18 -6.66 9.18
CA SER A 86 -2.63 -6.53 7.83
C SER A 86 -3.32 -5.42 7.03
N ASP A 87 -4.65 -5.32 7.12
CA ASP A 87 -5.41 -4.24 6.49
C ASP A 87 -5.04 -2.85 7.06
N THR A 88 -4.95 -2.75 8.39
CA THR A 88 -4.56 -1.51 9.07
C THR A 88 -3.15 -1.05 8.69
N LEU A 89 -2.21 -1.99 8.64
CA LEU A 89 -0.82 -1.70 8.25
C LEU A 89 -0.77 -1.25 6.79
N GLU A 90 -1.49 -1.91 5.89
CA GLU A 90 -1.54 -1.55 4.47
C GLU A 90 -2.12 -0.13 4.29
N ALA A 91 -3.24 0.17 4.96
CA ALA A 91 -3.87 1.49 4.94
C ALA A 91 -2.97 2.61 5.46
N ALA A 92 -2.11 2.31 6.44
CA ALA A 92 -1.13 3.26 6.98
C ALA A 92 0.12 3.41 6.10
N GLY A 93 0.30 2.53 5.11
CA GLY A 93 1.44 2.49 4.20
C GLY A 93 2.56 1.53 4.61
N GLU A 94 2.39 0.71 5.65
CA GLU A 94 3.38 -0.27 6.17
C GLU A 94 3.37 -1.60 5.38
N HIS A 95 3.48 -1.51 4.04
CA HIS A 95 3.26 -2.62 3.10
C HIS A 95 4.06 -3.88 3.38
N VAL A 96 5.35 -3.75 3.75
CA VAL A 96 6.21 -4.90 4.07
C VAL A 96 5.69 -5.65 5.31
N ARG A 97 5.26 -4.91 6.33
CA ARG A 97 4.72 -5.48 7.57
C ARG A 97 3.35 -6.10 7.31
N ALA A 98 2.50 -5.43 6.53
CA ALA A 98 1.20 -5.93 6.11
C ALA A 98 1.30 -7.27 5.36
N ALA A 99 2.16 -7.33 4.33
CA ALA A 99 2.42 -8.57 3.57
C ALA A 99 2.95 -9.70 4.46
N ARG A 100 3.84 -9.39 5.42
CA ARG A 100 4.36 -10.40 6.36
C ARG A 100 3.25 -10.95 7.26
N ALA A 101 2.45 -10.08 7.87
CA ALA A 101 1.36 -10.47 8.76
C ALA A 101 0.32 -11.33 8.04
N ALA A 102 -0.05 -10.94 6.81
CA ALA A 102 -0.98 -11.70 5.98
C ALA A 102 -0.42 -13.08 5.59
N ARG A 103 0.84 -13.14 5.12
CA ARG A 103 1.48 -14.41 4.70
C ARG A 103 1.64 -15.40 5.85
N GLN A 104 2.10 -14.94 7.02
CA GLN A 104 2.24 -15.79 8.21
C GLN A 104 0.89 -16.39 8.63
N SER A 105 -0.18 -15.62 8.48
CA SER A 105 -1.50 -16.02 8.91
C SER A 105 -2.21 -16.92 7.90
N MET A 106 -1.91 -16.77 6.61
CA MET A 106 -2.31 -17.75 5.59
C MET A 106 -1.65 -19.12 5.86
N ALA A 107 -0.35 -19.14 6.17
CA ALA A 107 0.34 -20.39 6.53
C ALA A 107 -0.24 -21.03 7.81
N LEU A 108 -0.66 -20.22 8.78
CA LEU A 108 -1.38 -20.70 9.96
C LEU A 108 -2.74 -21.29 9.58
N ALA A 109 -3.54 -20.59 8.77
CA ALA A 109 -4.83 -21.09 8.31
C ALA A 109 -4.71 -22.43 7.59
N ASP A 110 -3.69 -22.60 6.75
CA ASP A 110 -3.38 -23.87 6.08
C ASP A 110 -3.06 -24.98 7.09
N SER A 111 -2.19 -24.70 8.07
CA SER A 111 -1.82 -25.67 9.10
C SER A 111 -2.99 -26.13 9.98
N LEU A 112 -4.04 -25.31 10.07
CA LEU A 112 -5.27 -25.58 10.82
C LEU A 112 -6.39 -26.18 9.95
N GLY A 113 -6.14 -26.40 8.64
CA GLY A 113 -7.17 -26.87 7.70
C GLY A 113 -8.25 -25.83 7.36
N LEU A 114 -8.01 -24.55 7.69
CA LEU A 114 -8.94 -23.42 7.50
C LEU A 114 -8.61 -22.59 6.24
N ALA A 115 -7.83 -23.15 5.32
CA ALA A 115 -7.43 -22.50 4.06
C ALA A 115 -8.61 -21.92 3.27
N ARG A 116 -9.70 -22.70 3.14
CA ARG A 116 -10.90 -22.35 2.34
C ARG A 116 -11.81 -21.32 2.99
N THR A 117 -11.77 -21.17 4.32
CA THR A 117 -12.69 -20.29 5.06
C THR A 117 -12.01 -19.02 5.52
N ARG A 118 -10.81 -19.14 6.10
CA ARG A 118 -10.04 -18.03 6.67
C ARG A 118 -8.87 -17.63 5.78
N GLY A 119 -8.19 -18.59 5.15
CA GLY A 119 -7.07 -18.32 4.25
C GLY A 119 -7.46 -17.44 3.05
N THR A 120 -8.66 -17.64 2.52
CA THR A 120 -9.24 -16.82 1.44
C THR A 120 -9.56 -15.38 1.84
N LEU A 121 -9.73 -15.08 3.13
CA LEU A 121 -9.99 -13.72 3.63
C LEU A 121 -8.71 -12.90 3.73
N LEU A 122 -7.56 -13.56 3.92
CA LEU A 122 -6.24 -12.93 3.99
C LEU A 122 -5.60 -12.71 2.62
N ALA A 123 -6.06 -13.45 1.60
CA ALA A 123 -5.50 -13.38 0.26
C ALA A 123 -5.60 -11.98 -0.38
N PRO A 124 -6.73 -11.24 -0.28
CA PRO A 124 -6.78 -9.86 -0.76
C PRO A 124 -5.74 -8.96 -0.08
N ASN A 125 -5.62 -9.02 1.25
CA ASN A 125 -4.67 -8.21 2.01
C ASN A 125 -3.23 -8.49 1.58
N LEU A 126 -2.86 -9.78 1.44
CA LEU A 126 -1.53 -10.13 0.95
C LEU A 126 -1.31 -9.64 -0.49
N SER A 127 -2.28 -9.88 -1.37
CA SER A 127 -2.17 -9.53 -2.78
C SER A 127 -2.07 -8.02 -2.99
N GLU A 128 -2.82 -7.22 -2.21
CA GLU A 128 -2.76 -5.77 -2.28
C GLU A 128 -1.44 -5.21 -1.75
N SER A 129 -0.92 -5.71 -0.63
CA SER A 129 0.41 -5.33 -0.17
C SER A 129 1.50 -5.69 -1.19
N LEU A 130 1.37 -6.83 -1.87
CA LEU A 130 2.27 -7.21 -2.96
C LEU A 130 2.12 -6.31 -4.18
N LEU A 131 0.90 -5.87 -4.52
CA LEU A 131 0.63 -4.87 -5.55
C LEU A 131 1.33 -3.54 -5.22
N SER A 132 1.15 -3.03 -3.99
CA SER A 132 1.78 -1.81 -3.48
C SER A 132 3.30 -1.89 -3.55
N LEU A 133 3.88 -3.02 -3.15
CA LEU A 133 5.33 -3.28 -3.25
C LEU A 133 5.82 -3.53 -4.68
N GLY A 134 4.96 -3.57 -5.70
CA GLY A 134 5.36 -3.87 -7.08
C GLY A 134 5.70 -5.35 -7.34
N ARG A 135 5.35 -6.28 -6.44
CA ARG A 135 5.59 -7.73 -6.57
C ARG A 135 4.44 -8.39 -7.36
N TRP A 136 4.14 -7.86 -8.53
CA TRP A 136 2.95 -8.22 -9.31
C TRP A 136 2.86 -9.69 -9.71
N PRO A 137 3.94 -10.39 -10.10
CA PRO A 137 3.85 -11.83 -10.39
C PRO A 137 3.38 -12.66 -9.19
N GLU A 138 3.84 -12.30 -7.99
CA GLU A 138 3.44 -12.98 -6.76
C GLU A 138 2.00 -12.65 -6.38
N ALA A 139 1.60 -11.37 -6.49
CA ALA A 139 0.21 -10.96 -6.26
C ALA A 139 -0.76 -11.72 -7.19
N THR A 140 -0.42 -11.83 -8.49
CA THR A 140 -1.20 -12.62 -9.46
C THR A 140 -1.28 -14.10 -9.06
N GLN A 141 -0.19 -14.68 -8.53
CA GLN A 141 -0.21 -16.06 -8.08
C GLN A 141 -1.12 -16.25 -6.85
N VAL A 142 -1.03 -15.37 -5.85
CA VAL A 142 -1.91 -15.36 -4.68
C VAL A 142 -3.38 -15.25 -5.09
N ASN A 143 -3.71 -14.33 -6.01
CA ASN A 143 -5.06 -14.19 -6.54
C ASN A 143 -5.57 -15.47 -7.19
N ARG A 144 -4.77 -16.07 -8.06
CA ARG A 144 -5.12 -17.30 -8.77
C ARG A 144 -5.38 -18.46 -7.81
N ASP A 145 -4.51 -18.65 -6.83
CA ASP A 145 -4.65 -19.74 -5.86
C ASP A 145 -5.85 -19.53 -4.95
N ALA A 146 -6.07 -18.31 -4.48
CA ALA A 146 -7.24 -17.99 -3.66
C ALA A 146 -8.55 -18.19 -4.44
N LEU A 147 -8.64 -17.76 -5.71
CA LEU A 147 -9.84 -17.93 -6.53
C LEU A 147 -10.20 -19.40 -6.78
N ARG A 148 -9.22 -20.32 -6.85
CA ARG A 148 -9.46 -21.77 -6.95
C ARG A 148 -10.17 -22.35 -5.72
N LEU A 149 -10.07 -21.67 -4.57
CA LEU A 149 -10.75 -22.06 -3.35
C LEU A 149 -12.20 -21.53 -3.28
N ALA A 150 -12.68 -20.87 -4.35
CA ALA A 150 -14.04 -20.33 -4.46
C ALA A 150 -14.42 -19.42 -3.28
N PRO A 151 -13.69 -18.30 -3.06
CA PRO A 151 -13.92 -17.42 -1.93
C PRO A 151 -15.34 -16.80 -1.97
N PRO A 152 -15.85 -16.31 -0.83
CA PRO A 152 -17.12 -15.60 -0.79
C PRO A 152 -17.14 -14.39 -1.75
N PRO A 153 -18.32 -13.97 -2.24
CA PRO A 153 -18.42 -13.00 -3.34
C PRO A 153 -17.65 -11.69 -3.16
N LEU A 154 -17.67 -11.11 -1.96
CA LEU A 154 -16.98 -9.86 -1.67
C LEU A 154 -15.45 -9.99 -1.80
N TYR A 155 -14.86 -11.02 -1.19
CA TYR A 155 -13.42 -11.28 -1.29
C TYR A 155 -12.99 -11.64 -2.72
N ARG A 156 -13.88 -12.32 -3.46
CA ARG A 156 -13.67 -12.55 -4.90
C ARG A 156 -13.57 -11.23 -5.67
N ALA A 157 -14.46 -10.28 -5.39
CA ALA A 157 -14.44 -8.96 -6.02
C ALA A 157 -13.14 -8.22 -5.71
N TYR A 158 -12.67 -8.21 -4.45
CA TYR A 158 -11.39 -7.58 -4.10
C TYR A 158 -10.20 -8.19 -4.85
N LEU A 159 -10.10 -9.52 -4.92
CA LEU A 159 -9.04 -10.20 -5.70
C LEU A 159 -9.10 -9.80 -7.18
N GLN A 160 -10.30 -9.69 -7.74
CA GLN A 160 -10.51 -9.26 -9.13
C GLN A 160 -10.11 -7.80 -9.35
N ILE A 161 -10.40 -6.89 -8.42
CA ILE A 161 -9.98 -5.47 -8.50
C ILE A 161 -8.45 -5.35 -8.46
N ILE A 162 -7.79 -6.10 -7.56
CA ILE A 162 -6.34 -6.11 -7.45
C ILE A 162 -5.73 -6.67 -8.75
N GLN A 163 -6.27 -7.76 -9.28
CA GLN A 163 -5.83 -8.33 -10.55
C GLN A 163 -6.04 -7.35 -11.72
N ALA A 164 -7.21 -6.73 -11.81
CA ALA A 164 -7.51 -5.74 -12.82
C ALA A 164 -6.55 -4.54 -12.75
N THR A 165 -6.17 -4.11 -11.55
CA THR A 165 -5.18 -3.05 -11.35
C THR A 165 -3.80 -3.48 -11.84
N ILE A 166 -3.37 -4.73 -11.61
CA ILE A 166 -2.11 -5.27 -12.14
C ILE A 166 -2.14 -5.30 -13.66
N ASP A 167 -3.21 -5.85 -14.25
CA ASP A 167 -3.39 -6.00 -15.69
C ASP A 167 -3.39 -4.62 -16.37
N LEU A 168 -4.09 -3.64 -15.77
CA LEU A 168 -4.12 -2.27 -16.24
C LEU A 168 -2.72 -1.66 -16.28
N ARG A 169 -1.95 -1.81 -15.19
CA ARG A 169 -0.58 -1.30 -15.07
C ARG A 169 0.40 -1.99 -16.02
N ARG A 170 0.16 -3.25 -16.39
CA ARG A 170 0.92 -3.99 -17.41
C ARG A 170 0.53 -3.65 -18.85
N GLY A 171 -0.62 -3.02 -19.05
CA GLY A 171 -1.18 -2.67 -20.36
C GLY A 171 -2.13 -3.72 -20.94
N ASP A 172 -2.59 -4.68 -20.14
CA ASP A 172 -3.53 -5.72 -20.54
C ASP A 172 -4.98 -5.22 -20.34
N THR A 173 -5.33 -4.11 -21.00
CA THR A 173 -6.54 -3.30 -20.73
C THR A 173 -7.86 -4.07 -20.87
N ASP A 174 -7.96 -5.02 -21.82
CA ASP A 174 -9.18 -5.83 -21.98
C ASP A 174 -9.39 -6.80 -20.81
N GLN A 175 -8.31 -7.39 -20.29
CA GLN A 175 -8.37 -8.25 -19.10
C GLN A 175 -8.74 -7.42 -17.87
N ALA A 176 -8.13 -6.25 -17.72
CA ALA A 176 -8.45 -5.30 -16.65
C ALA A 176 -9.94 -4.91 -16.66
N ARG A 177 -10.49 -4.58 -17.83
CA ARG A 177 -11.92 -4.24 -17.99
C ARG A 177 -12.83 -5.40 -17.60
N ALA A 178 -12.56 -6.60 -18.11
CA ALA A 178 -13.37 -7.78 -17.81
C ALA A 178 -13.36 -8.11 -16.30
N ALA A 179 -12.21 -8.02 -15.65
CA ALA A 179 -12.09 -8.24 -14.21
C ALA A 179 -12.80 -7.14 -13.39
N ALA A 180 -12.72 -5.87 -13.82
CA ALA A 180 -13.44 -4.75 -13.20
C ALA A 180 -14.97 -4.91 -13.26
N GLU A 181 -15.50 -5.30 -14.43
CA GLU A 181 -16.93 -5.54 -14.64
C GLU A 181 -17.45 -6.68 -13.75
N GLN A 182 -16.68 -7.77 -13.64
CA GLN A 182 -17.03 -8.90 -12.75
C GLN A 182 -17.02 -8.50 -11.28
N ALA A 183 -16.00 -7.76 -10.84
CA ALA A 183 -15.93 -7.27 -9.46
C ALA A 183 -17.11 -6.34 -9.14
N ARG A 184 -17.45 -5.41 -10.05
CA ARG A 184 -18.60 -4.53 -9.89
C ARG A 184 -19.92 -5.28 -9.82
N ALA A 185 -20.12 -6.28 -10.67
CA ALA A 185 -21.33 -7.11 -10.61
C ALA A 185 -21.47 -7.80 -9.25
N ALA A 186 -20.36 -8.27 -8.66
CA ALA A 186 -20.36 -8.88 -7.34
C ALA A 186 -20.58 -7.87 -6.18
N MET A 187 -20.21 -6.61 -6.38
CA MET A 187 -20.40 -5.52 -5.40
C MET A 187 -21.76 -4.81 -5.56
N ARG A 188 -22.43 -4.92 -6.71
CA ARG A 188 -23.79 -4.40 -6.96
C ARG A 188 -24.85 -5.34 -6.37
N GLY A 189 -25.04 -5.32 -5.04
CA GLY A 189 -26.06 -6.08 -4.33
C GLY A 189 -26.50 -5.44 -3.00
N HIS A 190 -27.49 -6.03 -2.31
CA HIS A 190 -28.11 -5.55 -1.05
C HIS A 190 -27.19 -5.52 0.19
N ASN A 191 -25.88 -5.60 0.00
CA ASN A 191 -24.87 -5.35 1.02
C ASN A 191 -23.91 -4.29 0.48
N ARG A 192 -24.38 -3.03 0.41
CA ARG A 192 -23.47 -1.88 0.37
C ARG A 192 -22.45 -1.92 1.50
N GLY A 193 -22.74 -2.68 2.56
CA GLY A 193 -21.78 -2.97 3.62
C GLY A 193 -21.23 -1.71 4.27
N GLU A 194 -20.20 -1.93 5.07
CA GLU A 194 -19.58 -0.95 5.95
C GLU A 194 -18.19 -0.51 5.41
N GLU A 195 -17.83 -1.03 4.22
CA GLU A 195 -16.56 -0.87 3.50
C GLU A 195 -16.77 0.11 2.33
N SER A 196 -15.77 0.96 2.09
CA SER A 196 -15.81 1.94 1.01
C SER A 196 -15.87 1.22 -0.34
N CYS A 197 -16.73 1.67 -1.27
CA CYS A 197 -16.80 1.13 -2.63
C CYS A 197 -15.99 1.95 -3.62
N LEU A 198 -14.92 2.62 -3.15
CA LEU A 198 -14.15 3.56 -3.96
C LEU A 198 -13.19 2.86 -4.92
N GLU A 199 -12.79 1.62 -4.65
CA GLU A 199 -11.79 0.88 -5.42
C GLU A 199 -12.27 0.55 -6.85
N PRO A 200 -13.52 0.05 -7.07
CA PRO A 200 -14.08 -0.08 -8.40
C PRO A 200 -14.12 1.24 -9.17
N ASP A 201 -14.51 2.35 -8.53
CA ASP A 201 -14.62 3.65 -9.19
C ASP A 201 -13.26 4.27 -9.50
N LEU A 202 -12.28 4.08 -8.61
CA LEU A 202 -10.88 4.43 -8.85
C LEU A 202 -10.31 3.66 -10.05
N LEU A 203 -10.60 2.35 -10.14
CA LEU A 203 -10.17 1.51 -11.27
C LEU A 203 -10.79 1.98 -12.58
N ASP A 204 -12.07 2.31 -12.56
CA ASP A 204 -12.81 2.88 -13.68
C ASP A 204 -12.27 4.24 -14.13
N CYS A 205 -11.97 5.12 -13.17
CA CYS A 205 -11.29 6.39 -13.43
C CYS A 205 -9.95 6.17 -14.15
N ARG A 206 -9.15 5.20 -13.70
CA ARG A 206 -7.86 4.87 -14.35
C ARG A 206 -8.04 4.26 -15.75
N LEU A 207 -9.05 3.42 -15.95
CA LEU A 207 -9.42 2.90 -17.28
C LEU A 207 -9.80 4.04 -18.24
N ALA A 208 -10.59 5.01 -17.76
CA ALA A 208 -10.96 6.20 -18.54
C ALA A 208 -9.74 7.09 -18.85
N GLN A 209 -8.81 7.27 -17.90
CA GLN A 209 -7.55 7.98 -18.15
C GLN A 209 -6.70 7.35 -19.26
N ILE A 210 -6.56 6.02 -19.27
CA ILE A 210 -5.81 5.31 -20.32
C ILE A 210 -6.45 5.49 -21.69
N LYS A 211 -7.79 5.52 -21.75
CA LYS A 211 -8.54 5.85 -22.97
C LYS A 211 -8.53 7.33 -23.34
N GLN A 212 -7.88 8.17 -22.53
CA GLN A 212 -7.85 9.63 -22.68
C GLN A 212 -9.25 10.28 -22.63
N ASP A 213 -10.22 9.60 -21.99
CA ASP A 213 -11.61 10.04 -21.88
C ASP A 213 -11.80 10.92 -20.64
N SER A 214 -11.50 12.21 -20.78
CA SER A 214 -11.67 13.18 -19.68
C SER A 214 -13.12 13.37 -19.25
N GLY A 215 -14.09 13.14 -20.15
CA GLY A 215 -15.52 13.23 -19.83
C GLY A 215 -15.94 12.12 -18.89
N ALA A 216 -15.52 10.88 -19.15
CA ALA A 216 -15.74 9.75 -18.24
C ALA A 216 -15.04 9.96 -16.89
N VAL A 217 -13.79 10.43 -16.88
CA VAL A 217 -13.09 10.74 -15.61
C VAL A 217 -13.86 11.79 -14.81
N ALA A 218 -14.33 12.86 -15.45
CA ALA A 218 -15.12 13.90 -14.77
C ALA A 218 -16.45 13.36 -14.23
N ALA A 219 -17.17 12.54 -15.01
CA ALA A 219 -18.44 11.95 -14.60
C ALA A 219 -18.30 11.00 -13.40
N ILE A 220 -17.31 10.09 -13.44
CA ILE A 220 -17.04 9.16 -12.33
C ILE A 220 -16.60 9.94 -11.09
N THR A 221 -15.67 10.89 -11.25
CA THR A 221 -15.20 11.73 -10.13
C THR A 221 -16.36 12.50 -9.52
N GLY A 222 -17.18 13.17 -10.32
CA GLY A 222 -18.35 13.91 -9.83
C GLY A 222 -19.32 13.02 -9.06
N HIS A 223 -19.63 11.83 -9.58
CA HIS A 223 -20.46 10.84 -8.88
C HIS A 223 -19.90 10.50 -7.50
N VAL A 224 -18.59 10.27 -7.40
CA VAL A 224 -17.95 9.95 -6.13
C VAL A 224 -17.86 11.16 -5.20
N LEU A 225 -17.66 12.37 -5.70
CA LEU A 225 -17.61 13.57 -4.84
C LEU A 225 -19.00 13.92 -4.26
N ASP A 226 -20.06 13.61 -5.00
CA ASP A 226 -21.46 13.71 -4.52
C ASP A 226 -21.78 12.62 -3.48
N ASP A 227 -21.10 11.47 -3.56
CA ASP A 227 -21.14 10.42 -2.54
C ASP A 227 -20.20 10.79 -1.38
N HIS A 228 -20.74 11.36 -0.30
CA HIS A 228 -19.96 11.92 0.82
C HIS A 228 -19.14 10.90 1.65
N ASP A 229 -19.01 9.64 1.21
CA ASP A 229 -18.25 8.56 1.86
C ASP A 229 -16.71 8.68 1.73
N LEU A 230 -16.19 9.68 1.02
CA LEU A 230 -14.75 9.94 0.86
C LEU A 230 -13.91 9.90 2.18
N PRO A 231 -14.36 10.50 3.30
CA PRO A 231 -13.62 10.44 4.57
C PRO A 231 -13.59 9.05 5.21
N VAL A 232 -14.48 8.14 4.79
CA VAL A 232 -14.63 6.78 5.34
C VAL A 232 -13.48 5.87 4.88
N GLY A 233 -12.91 6.15 3.70
CA GLY A 233 -11.81 5.40 3.11
C GLY A 233 -10.69 6.31 2.61
N PRO A 234 -9.95 7.04 3.47
CA PRO A 234 -8.90 7.96 3.03
C PRO A 234 -7.78 7.26 2.25
N ARG A 235 -7.60 5.95 2.46
CA ARG A 235 -6.77 5.06 1.64
C ARG A 235 -7.12 5.09 0.15
N TYR A 236 -8.40 5.29 -0.20
CA TYR A 236 -8.91 5.28 -1.57
C TYR A 236 -9.39 6.65 -2.07
N GLY A 237 -9.87 7.51 -1.16
CA GLY A 237 -10.26 8.88 -1.49
C GLY A 237 -9.10 9.74 -1.98
N TRP A 238 -7.94 9.68 -1.31
CA TRP A 238 -6.73 10.39 -1.75
C TRP A 238 -6.23 9.97 -3.15
N PRO A 239 -6.10 8.66 -3.47
CA PRO A 239 -5.80 8.22 -4.83
C PRO A 239 -6.78 8.74 -5.87
N LEU A 240 -8.08 8.80 -5.56
CA LEU A 240 -9.07 9.35 -6.49
C LEU A 240 -8.83 10.83 -6.76
N LEU A 241 -8.59 11.64 -5.72
CA LEU A 241 -8.29 13.06 -5.87
C LEU A 241 -7.06 13.29 -6.76
N VAL A 242 -5.97 12.52 -6.53
CA VAL A 242 -4.75 12.59 -7.34
C VAL A 242 -5.02 12.17 -8.79
N THR A 243 -5.75 11.07 -8.98
CA THR A 243 -6.12 10.56 -10.32
C THR A 243 -6.96 11.60 -11.08
N ALA A 244 -7.92 12.22 -10.41
CA ALA A 244 -8.78 13.23 -11.01
C ALA A 244 -8.00 14.50 -11.40
N VAL A 245 -7.21 15.07 -10.47
CA VAL A 245 -6.46 16.31 -10.76
C VAL A 245 -5.47 16.10 -11.90
N GLN A 246 -4.78 14.95 -11.96
CA GLN A 246 -3.83 14.62 -13.03
C GLN A 246 -4.42 14.69 -14.43
N ARG A 247 -5.73 14.44 -14.57
CA ARG A 247 -6.42 14.43 -15.86
C ARG A 247 -7.23 15.68 -16.14
N LEU A 248 -7.81 16.27 -15.10
CA LEU A 248 -8.80 17.33 -15.24
C LEU A 248 -8.20 18.73 -15.19
N ASN A 249 -6.96 18.89 -14.72
CA ASN A 249 -6.37 20.22 -14.53
C ASN A 249 -6.32 21.09 -15.81
N ASP A 250 -6.24 20.45 -16.98
CA ASP A 250 -6.25 21.14 -18.29
C ASP A 250 -7.63 21.13 -18.98
N HIS A 251 -8.67 20.61 -18.31
CA HIS A 251 -10.00 20.41 -18.87
C HIS A 251 -10.92 21.59 -18.50
N ARG A 252 -11.12 22.53 -19.44
CA ARG A 252 -11.89 23.78 -19.22
C ARG A 252 -13.28 23.59 -18.61
N GLN A 253 -13.97 22.48 -18.89
CA GLN A 253 -15.31 22.21 -18.33
C GLN A 253 -15.28 21.60 -16.92
N ALA A 254 -14.11 21.39 -16.33
CA ALA A 254 -13.94 20.76 -15.02
C ALA A 254 -13.61 21.75 -13.89
N GLU A 255 -13.62 23.07 -14.12
CA GLU A 255 -13.26 24.07 -13.10
C GLU A 255 -14.05 23.91 -11.78
N GLY A 256 -15.37 23.73 -11.86
CA GLY A 256 -16.21 23.49 -10.68
C GLY A 256 -15.84 22.21 -9.94
N LEU A 257 -15.48 21.16 -10.68
CA LEU A 257 -15.08 19.87 -10.10
C LEU A 257 -13.68 19.95 -9.46
N ILE A 258 -12.75 20.71 -10.05
CA ILE A 258 -11.43 20.98 -9.45
C ILE A 258 -11.60 21.71 -8.11
N GLN A 259 -12.49 22.70 -8.03
CA GLN A 259 -12.76 23.39 -6.78
C GLN A 259 -13.31 22.42 -5.71
N GLN A 260 -14.20 21.49 -6.08
CA GLN A 260 -14.67 20.45 -5.17
C GLN A 260 -13.52 19.52 -4.70
N LEU A 261 -12.60 19.14 -5.59
CA LEU A 261 -11.41 18.34 -5.21
C LEU A 261 -10.56 19.07 -4.17
N VAL A 262 -10.34 20.38 -4.34
CA VAL A 262 -9.62 21.22 -3.38
C VAL A 262 -10.35 21.32 -2.04
N ASP A 263 -11.67 21.40 -2.05
CA ASP A 263 -12.43 21.47 -0.80
C ASP A 263 -12.46 20.12 -0.07
N TRP A 264 -12.44 19.01 -0.81
CA TRP A 264 -12.28 17.68 -0.25
C TRP A 264 -10.86 17.44 0.30
N SER A 265 -9.81 17.91 -0.37
CA SER A 265 -8.43 17.72 0.10
C SER A 265 -8.18 18.35 1.47
N LYS A 266 -8.89 19.44 1.81
CA LYS A 266 -8.87 20.08 3.14
C LYS A 266 -9.56 19.26 4.23
N LYS A 267 -10.52 18.41 3.86
CA LYS A 267 -11.37 17.62 4.77
C LYS A 267 -10.88 16.19 4.95
N LEU A 268 -10.18 15.65 3.95
CA LEU A 268 -9.74 14.26 3.95
C LEU A 268 -8.68 14.00 5.03
N PRO A 269 -8.86 12.96 5.87
CA PRO A 269 -7.88 12.59 6.88
C PRO A 269 -6.52 12.20 6.28
N VAL A 270 -5.44 12.57 6.97
CA VAL A 270 -4.08 12.08 6.71
C VAL A 270 -3.65 11.23 7.90
N THR A 271 -4.00 9.94 7.86
CA THR A 271 -3.85 9.03 9.01
C THR A 271 -2.53 8.26 9.02
N GLY A 272 -1.75 8.33 7.94
CA GLY A 272 -0.48 7.62 7.81
C GLY A 272 0.41 8.18 6.71
N ARG A 273 1.54 7.49 6.51
CA ARG A 273 2.56 7.88 5.50
C ARG A 273 2.02 7.77 4.08
N LEU A 274 1.11 6.84 3.81
CA LEU A 274 0.46 6.68 2.50
C LEU A 274 -0.38 7.91 2.12
N GLN A 275 -1.29 8.33 3.00
CA GLN A 275 -2.14 9.51 2.75
C GLN A 275 -1.29 10.78 2.64
N ARG A 276 -0.19 10.88 3.41
CA ARG A 276 0.75 11.99 3.30
C ARG A 276 1.40 12.06 1.92
N ALA A 277 1.84 10.93 1.35
CA ALA A 277 2.43 10.90 0.01
C ALA A 277 1.42 11.31 -1.07
N TYR A 278 0.18 10.83 -0.97
CA TYR A 278 -0.88 11.28 -1.88
C TYR A 278 -1.20 12.76 -1.73
N ARG A 279 -1.31 13.30 -0.51
CA ARG A 279 -1.54 14.74 -0.30
C ARG A 279 -0.43 15.58 -0.91
N LEU A 280 0.83 15.22 -0.66
CA LEU A 280 1.97 15.92 -1.26
C LEU A 280 1.95 15.85 -2.79
N THR A 281 1.51 14.73 -3.36
CA THR A 281 1.34 14.59 -4.81
C THR A 281 0.21 15.48 -5.32
N PHE A 282 -0.94 15.50 -4.63
CA PHE A 282 -2.07 16.37 -4.96
C PHE A 282 -1.67 17.85 -4.93
N ASP A 283 -0.98 18.28 -3.87
CA ASP A 283 -0.51 19.66 -3.72
C ASP A 283 0.48 20.04 -4.83
N ALA A 284 1.37 19.12 -5.22
CA ALA A 284 2.31 19.33 -6.33
C ALA A 284 1.61 19.44 -7.69
N GLU A 285 0.61 18.60 -7.96
CA GLU A 285 -0.22 18.67 -9.17
C GLU A 285 -1.01 19.97 -9.26
N MET A 286 -1.57 20.44 -8.14
CA MET A 286 -2.28 21.73 -8.08
C MET A 286 -1.34 22.92 -8.28
N SER A 287 -0.04 22.74 -8.06
CA SER A 287 0.96 23.81 -8.13
C SER A 287 1.68 23.89 -9.48
N HIS A 288 1.29 23.11 -10.50
CA HIS A 288 1.70 23.04 -11.93
C HIS A 288 3.07 23.61 -12.38
N GLU A 289 3.38 24.85 -12.05
CA GLU A 289 4.62 25.55 -12.41
C GLU A 289 5.72 25.46 -11.34
N ASN A 290 5.38 25.02 -10.12
CA ASN A 290 6.31 24.94 -9.01
C ASN A 290 7.02 23.58 -8.96
N ILE A 291 8.18 23.51 -9.60
CA ILE A 291 9.05 22.33 -9.57
C ILE A 291 9.48 21.94 -8.13
N ASP A 292 9.56 22.91 -7.20
CA ASP A 292 10.03 22.69 -5.84
C ASP A 292 9.01 21.98 -4.94
N ALA A 293 7.76 21.80 -5.41
CA ALA A 293 6.74 21.00 -4.72
C ALA A 293 6.98 19.48 -4.86
N TRP A 294 7.63 19.04 -5.94
CA TRP A 294 7.79 17.62 -6.28
C TRP A 294 8.78 16.82 -5.42
N PRO A 295 9.93 17.36 -4.96
CA PRO A 295 10.90 16.61 -4.16
C PRO A 295 10.32 15.97 -2.90
N GLN A 296 9.35 16.63 -2.24
CA GLN A 296 8.71 16.09 -1.04
C GLN A 296 7.81 14.89 -1.36
N ALA A 297 7.02 14.97 -2.44
CA ALA A 297 6.19 13.86 -2.91
C ALA A 297 7.06 12.65 -3.33
N ILE A 298 8.13 12.88 -4.10
CA ILE A 298 9.09 11.84 -4.52
C ILE A 298 9.71 11.15 -3.29
N THR A 299 10.16 11.94 -2.30
CA THR A 299 10.76 11.39 -1.08
C THR A 299 9.75 10.54 -0.31
N ALA A 300 8.51 11.01 -0.17
CA ALA A 300 7.46 10.25 0.52
C ALA A 300 7.14 8.91 -0.18
N TRP A 301 7.06 8.87 -1.50
CA TRP A 301 6.86 7.62 -2.26
C TRP A 301 8.06 6.68 -2.18
N ARG A 302 9.28 7.22 -2.13
CA ARG A 302 10.50 6.43 -1.96
C ARG A 302 10.56 5.78 -0.57
N GLU A 303 10.21 6.51 0.48
CA GLU A 303 10.10 5.98 1.86
C GLU A 303 9.02 4.90 2.01
N LEU A 304 7.95 4.99 1.21
CA LEU A 304 6.88 3.98 1.17
C LEU A 304 7.26 2.69 0.46
N GLU A 305 8.34 2.68 -0.33
CA GLU A 305 8.72 1.56 -1.19
C GLU A 305 7.58 1.13 -2.15
N GLN A 306 6.79 2.10 -2.65
CA GLN A 306 5.78 1.88 -3.68
C GLN A 306 6.31 2.28 -5.08
N PRO A 307 6.92 1.34 -5.83
CA PRO A 307 7.66 1.68 -7.05
C PRO A 307 6.77 2.26 -8.15
N TYR A 308 5.56 1.73 -8.33
CA TYR A 308 4.67 2.22 -9.39
C TYR A 308 4.24 3.67 -9.15
N ALA A 309 3.81 3.99 -7.93
CA ALA A 309 3.43 5.37 -7.56
C ALA A 309 4.63 6.33 -7.64
N LEU A 310 5.82 5.88 -7.20
CA LEU A 310 7.06 6.66 -7.36
C LEU A 310 7.35 6.97 -8.83
N ALA A 311 7.24 5.98 -9.73
CA ALA A 311 7.48 6.18 -11.16
C ALA A 311 6.45 7.13 -11.81
N GLU A 312 5.18 7.04 -11.41
CA GLU A 312 4.15 8.00 -11.84
C GLU A 312 4.48 9.42 -11.34
N THR A 313 4.80 9.59 -10.05
CA THR A 313 5.18 10.90 -9.50
C THR A 313 6.43 11.47 -10.17
N LEU A 314 7.44 10.66 -10.48
CA LEU A 314 8.63 11.09 -11.22
C LEU A 314 8.29 11.54 -12.64
N LEU A 315 7.41 10.85 -13.36
CA LEU A 315 6.93 11.28 -14.67
C LEU A 315 6.23 12.65 -14.58
N ARG A 316 5.37 12.85 -13.59
CA ARG A 316 4.66 14.12 -13.37
C ARG A 316 5.63 15.26 -13.00
N ALA A 317 6.61 15.00 -12.14
CA ALA A 317 7.69 15.93 -11.84
C ALA A 317 8.53 16.27 -13.07
N ALA A 318 8.76 15.29 -13.96
CA ALA A 318 9.45 15.53 -15.23
C ALA A 318 8.65 16.43 -16.17
N HIS A 319 7.33 16.31 -16.24
CA HIS A 319 6.47 17.25 -16.96
C HIS A 319 6.68 18.68 -16.45
N ALA A 320 6.60 18.90 -15.14
CA ALA A 320 6.82 20.23 -14.54
C ALA A 320 8.25 20.76 -14.83
N ALA A 321 9.26 19.90 -14.76
CA ALA A 321 10.64 20.25 -15.09
C ALA A 321 10.82 20.62 -16.56
N VAL A 322 10.13 19.97 -17.49
CA VAL A 322 10.12 20.34 -18.92
C VAL A 322 9.46 21.71 -19.12
N SER A 323 8.31 21.96 -18.49
CA SER A 323 7.58 23.23 -18.59
C SER A 323 8.41 24.42 -18.07
N THR A 324 9.16 24.22 -16.99
CA THR A 324 10.09 25.22 -16.40
C THR A 324 11.47 25.24 -17.07
N ARG A 325 11.66 24.52 -18.20
CA ARG A 325 12.91 24.43 -18.98
C ARG A 325 14.11 23.85 -18.22
N ASN A 326 13.88 23.13 -17.11
CA ASN A 326 14.92 22.45 -16.34
C ASN A 326 15.22 21.04 -16.90
N ARG A 327 15.91 21.02 -18.06
CA ARG A 327 16.21 19.79 -18.81
C ARG A 327 17.04 18.75 -18.02
N LYS A 328 17.96 19.22 -17.17
CA LYS A 328 18.82 18.35 -16.38
C LYS A 328 17.98 17.54 -15.39
N GLN A 329 17.11 18.21 -14.65
CA GLN A 329 16.25 17.57 -13.66
C GLN A 329 15.18 16.68 -14.32
N ALA A 330 14.60 17.12 -15.43
CA ALA A 330 13.69 16.29 -16.22
C ALA A 330 14.33 14.97 -16.67
N THR A 331 15.59 15.02 -17.14
CA THR A 331 16.32 13.81 -17.56
C THR A 331 16.55 12.84 -16.39
N VAL A 332 16.90 13.36 -15.21
CA VAL A 332 17.08 12.54 -13.99
C VAL A 332 15.78 11.83 -13.62
N PHE A 333 14.67 12.56 -13.55
CA PHE A 333 13.37 12.00 -13.20
C PHE A 333 12.89 10.96 -14.22
N LEU A 334 13.01 11.25 -15.52
CA LEU A 334 12.60 10.29 -16.55
C LEU A 334 13.45 9.03 -16.58
N THR A 335 14.75 9.15 -16.29
CA THR A 335 15.65 7.98 -16.27
C THR A 335 15.28 7.04 -15.11
N GLU A 336 15.05 7.59 -13.92
CA GLU A 336 14.61 6.81 -12.76
C GLU A 336 13.23 6.19 -13.01
N ALA A 337 12.26 6.97 -13.51
CA ALA A 337 10.92 6.48 -13.84
C ALA A 337 10.96 5.36 -14.89
N ALA A 338 11.79 5.49 -15.94
CA ALA A 338 11.93 4.50 -17.00
C ALA A 338 12.50 3.17 -16.48
N SER A 339 13.48 3.25 -15.57
CA SER A 339 14.08 2.07 -14.93
C SER A 339 13.02 1.33 -14.09
N ILE A 340 12.27 2.04 -13.24
CA ILE A 340 11.21 1.44 -12.42
C ILE A 340 10.08 0.85 -13.29
N ALA A 341 9.61 1.58 -14.29
CA ALA A 341 8.56 1.11 -15.20
C ALA A 341 8.99 -0.15 -15.96
N THR A 342 10.28 -0.24 -16.35
CA THR A 342 10.85 -1.42 -17.00
C THR A 342 10.87 -2.62 -16.05
N ASP A 343 11.39 -2.44 -14.83
CA ASP A 343 11.50 -3.51 -13.82
C ASP A 343 10.13 -4.07 -13.40
N LEU A 344 9.10 -3.22 -13.38
CA LEU A 344 7.73 -3.65 -13.09
C LEU A 344 7.04 -4.32 -14.29
N GLY A 345 7.53 -4.10 -15.51
CA GLY A 345 6.80 -4.44 -16.73
C GLY A 345 5.59 -3.53 -16.99
N ALA A 346 5.66 -2.28 -16.52
CA ALA A 346 4.60 -1.28 -16.64
C ALA A 346 4.58 -0.63 -18.03
N LYS A 347 4.14 -1.38 -19.06
CA LYS A 347 4.24 -0.96 -20.47
C LYS A 347 3.60 0.41 -20.76
N PRO A 348 2.36 0.71 -20.28
CA PRO A 348 1.73 2.00 -20.57
C PRO A 348 2.54 3.18 -20.00
N LEU A 349 3.00 3.05 -18.75
CA LEU A 349 3.80 4.09 -18.09
C LEU A 349 5.14 4.30 -18.82
N ARG A 350 5.80 3.21 -19.24
CA ARG A 350 7.04 3.28 -20.03
C ARG A 350 6.81 4.03 -21.34
N THR A 351 5.72 3.74 -22.05
CA THR A 351 5.37 4.44 -23.29
C THR A 351 5.13 5.93 -23.08
N GLU A 352 4.48 6.34 -21.99
CA GLU A 352 4.30 7.77 -21.68
C GLU A 352 5.63 8.46 -21.36
N ILE A 353 6.53 7.79 -20.62
CA ILE A 353 7.90 8.27 -20.35
C ILE A 353 8.69 8.46 -21.66
N GLU A 354 8.65 7.47 -22.56
CA GLU A 354 9.31 7.52 -23.88
C GLU A 354 8.77 8.69 -24.72
N LYS A 355 7.45 8.85 -24.81
CA LYS A 355 6.81 9.97 -25.53
C LYS A 355 7.26 11.32 -25.01
N LEU A 356 7.32 11.52 -23.68
CA LEU A 356 7.77 12.79 -23.11
C LEU A 356 9.25 13.04 -23.39
N ALA A 357 10.10 12.01 -23.26
CA ALA A 357 11.52 12.10 -23.54
C ALA A 357 11.78 12.48 -25.01
N GLU A 358 11.10 11.84 -25.96
CA GLU A 358 11.20 12.10 -27.39
C GLU A 358 10.75 13.52 -27.74
N ARG A 359 9.55 13.93 -27.31
CA ARG A 359 9.00 15.28 -27.54
C ARG A 359 9.91 16.37 -26.99
N SER A 360 10.56 16.10 -25.86
CA SER A 360 11.45 17.04 -25.18
C SER A 360 12.91 16.93 -25.63
N ARG A 361 13.23 15.99 -26.53
CA ARG A 361 14.59 15.66 -27.00
C ARG A 361 15.56 15.41 -25.84
N LEU A 362 15.12 14.67 -24.82
CA LEU A 362 15.93 14.35 -23.64
C LEU A 362 16.59 12.98 -23.81
N PRO A 363 17.89 12.84 -23.45
CA PRO A 363 18.58 11.56 -23.56
C PRO A 363 18.19 10.66 -22.37
N VAL A 364 17.09 9.91 -22.53
CA VAL A 364 16.63 8.93 -21.54
C VAL A 364 16.99 7.53 -22.02
N LYS A 365 17.77 6.81 -21.22
CA LYS A 365 18.03 5.38 -21.44
C LYS A 365 17.49 4.62 -20.23
N ALA A 366 16.49 3.78 -20.46
CA ALA A 366 16.09 2.79 -19.46
C ALA A 366 17.25 1.81 -19.27
N THR A 367 18.02 1.97 -18.20
CA THR A 367 18.86 0.89 -17.71
C THR A 367 17.98 0.04 -16.81
N ALA A 368 17.83 -1.25 -17.12
CA ALA A 368 17.30 -2.21 -16.16
C ALA A 368 18.05 -1.98 -14.85
N SER A 369 17.31 -1.69 -13.79
CA SER A 369 17.97 -1.36 -12.54
C SER A 369 18.71 -2.62 -12.09
N PRO A 370 19.98 -2.54 -11.64
CA PRO A 370 20.55 -3.63 -10.84
C PRO A 370 19.69 -3.91 -9.58
N ALA A 371 18.78 -2.98 -9.24
CA ALA A 371 18.07 -2.82 -8.00
C ALA A 371 16.91 -3.80 -7.71
N ARG A 372 16.57 -4.78 -8.57
CA ARG A 372 15.49 -5.73 -8.23
C ARG A 372 15.61 -7.17 -8.71
N LYS A 373 16.82 -7.74 -8.70
CA LYS A 373 16.90 -9.19 -8.43
C LYS A 373 16.65 -9.36 -6.94
N GLU A 374 15.66 -10.16 -6.54
CA GLU A 374 15.62 -10.70 -5.18
C GLU A 374 16.97 -11.37 -4.96
N THR A 375 17.79 -10.75 -4.13
CA THR A 375 19.09 -11.29 -3.77
C THR A 375 18.90 -12.32 -2.65
N PRO A 376 19.92 -13.14 -2.32
CA PRO A 376 19.75 -14.24 -1.39
C PRO A 376 18.98 -13.84 -0.12
N ALA A 377 17.99 -14.67 0.27
CA ALA A 377 17.05 -14.43 1.36
C ALA A 377 16.04 -13.27 1.21
N GLY A 378 15.82 -12.76 -0.01
CA GLY A 378 14.75 -11.78 -0.29
C GLY A 378 15.10 -10.36 0.16
N LEU A 379 16.39 -10.05 0.23
CA LEU A 379 16.91 -8.71 0.52
C LEU A 379 16.81 -7.80 -0.71
N THR A 380 16.48 -6.53 -0.48
CA THR A 380 16.60 -5.50 -1.51
C THR A 380 18.08 -5.17 -1.74
N ASN A 381 18.43 -4.56 -2.87
CA ASN A 381 19.82 -4.15 -3.10
C ASN A 381 20.31 -3.14 -2.07
N ARG A 382 19.43 -2.26 -1.61
CA ARG A 382 19.77 -1.34 -0.53
C ARG A 382 20.01 -2.05 0.80
N GLU A 383 19.24 -3.09 1.09
CA GLU A 383 19.48 -3.94 2.27
C GLU A 383 20.74 -4.78 2.14
N LEU A 384 21.14 -5.19 0.92
CA LEU A 384 22.44 -5.82 0.69
C LEU A 384 23.59 -4.87 0.96
N GLU A 385 23.55 -3.64 0.43
CA GLU A 385 24.58 -2.62 0.68
C GLU A 385 24.71 -2.35 2.19
N VAL A 386 23.58 -2.26 2.90
CA VAL A 386 23.57 -2.12 4.36
C VAL A 386 24.10 -3.39 5.04
N LEU A 387 23.75 -4.60 4.56
CA LEU A 387 24.23 -5.87 5.12
C LEU A 387 25.74 -6.06 4.91
N GLU A 388 26.28 -5.62 3.78
CA GLU A 388 27.72 -5.65 3.47
C GLU A 388 28.51 -4.76 4.43
N LEU A 389 28.11 -3.49 4.54
CA LEU A 389 28.73 -2.56 5.50
C LEU A 389 28.51 -3.02 6.95
N LEU A 390 27.37 -3.68 7.22
CA LEU A 390 27.09 -4.26 8.53
C LEU A 390 28.04 -5.41 8.85
N ALA A 391 28.28 -6.29 7.89
CA ALA A 391 29.21 -7.42 7.99
C ALA A 391 30.66 -6.95 8.12
N ALA A 392 31.02 -5.82 7.51
CA ALA A 392 32.30 -5.13 7.71
C ALA A 392 32.43 -4.41 9.07
N GLY A 393 31.40 -4.45 9.93
CA GLY A 393 31.45 -3.97 11.32
C GLY A 393 31.06 -2.49 11.53
N LEU A 394 30.57 -1.78 10.50
CA LEU A 394 30.27 -0.35 10.60
C LEU A 394 29.01 -0.05 11.42
N SER A 395 29.05 0.87 12.38
CA SER A 395 27.86 1.31 13.12
C SER A 395 26.78 1.94 12.22
N ASN A 396 25.52 2.01 12.66
CA ASN A 396 24.44 2.65 11.88
C ASN A 396 24.75 4.10 11.50
N ARG A 397 25.52 4.82 12.33
CA ARG A 397 26.02 6.16 12.02
C ARG A 397 26.98 6.13 10.83
N GLN A 398 27.97 5.25 10.85
CA GLN A 398 28.94 5.09 9.77
C GLN A 398 28.30 4.55 8.49
N ILE A 399 27.35 3.62 8.60
CA ILE A 399 26.56 3.14 7.45
C ILE A 399 25.77 4.31 6.85
N GLY A 400 25.14 5.14 7.69
CA GLY A 400 24.45 6.35 7.23
C GLY A 400 25.37 7.31 6.49
N GLU A 401 26.57 7.55 7.01
CA GLU A 401 27.59 8.38 6.36
C GLU A 401 28.04 7.80 5.01
N HIS A 402 28.36 6.51 4.95
CA HIS A 402 28.77 5.81 3.71
C HIS A 402 27.69 5.81 2.63
N LEU A 403 26.43 5.75 3.05
CA LEU A 403 25.29 5.59 2.16
C LEU A 403 24.49 6.88 1.95
N PHE A 404 24.97 8.02 2.47
CA PHE A 404 24.33 9.34 2.42
C PHE A 404 22.88 9.35 2.96
N ILE A 405 22.64 8.66 4.08
CA ILE A 405 21.35 8.60 4.79
C ILE A 405 21.50 8.85 6.29
N SER A 406 20.40 9.12 7.00
CA SER A 406 20.45 9.30 8.44
C SER A 406 20.77 7.98 9.18
N ALA A 407 21.41 8.08 10.35
CA ALA A 407 21.67 6.91 11.21
C ALA A 407 20.37 6.18 11.62
N LYS A 408 19.26 6.92 11.74
CA LYS A 408 17.93 6.35 12.01
C LYS A 408 17.44 5.51 10.84
N THR A 409 17.59 6.01 9.61
CA THR A 409 17.24 5.30 8.38
C THR A 409 18.07 4.03 8.22
N ALA A 410 19.39 4.09 8.48
CA ALA A 410 20.24 2.92 8.51
C ALA A 410 19.76 1.88 9.55
N GLY A 411 19.33 2.33 10.74
CA GLY A 411 18.75 1.45 11.77
C GLY A 411 17.48 0.74 11.31
N VAL A 412 16.61 1.40 10.55
CA VAL A 412 15.41 0.77 9.96
C VAL A 412 15.80 -0.35 8.99
N HIS A 413 16.77 -0.09 8.10
CA HIS A 413 17.27 -1.12 7.18
C HIS A 413 17.87 -2.32 7.91
N VAL A 414 18.67 -2.08 8.97
CA VAL A 414 19.21 -3.17 9.80
C VAL A 414 18.08 -4.01 10.41
N SER A 415 17.07 -3.39 11.01
CA SER A 415 15.91 -4.13 11.55
C SER A 415 15.18 -4.96 10.49
N ASN A 416 15.03 -4.43 9.28
CA ASN A 416 14.40 -5.15 8.17
C ASN A 416 15.24 -6.33 7.70
N ILE A 417 16.56 -6.17 7.63
CA ILE A 417 17.53 -7.25 7.31
C ILE A 417 17.43 -8.37 8.33
N LEU A 418 17.49 -8.05 9.63
CA LEU A 418 17.37 -9.06 10.70
C LEU A 418 16.09 -9.88 10.54
N ALA A 419 14.98 -9.19 10.30
CA ALA A 419 13.69 -9.84 10.13
C ALA A 419 13.58 -10.69 8.84
N LYS A 420 14.20 -10.27 7.73
CA LYS A 420 14.24 -11.02 6.47
C LYS A 420 15.14 -12.25 6.56
N LEU A 421 16.30 -12.12 7.22
CA LEU A 421 17.25 -13.19 7.47
C LEU A 421 16.81 -14.15 8.60
N ARG A 422 15.74 -13.81 9.33
CA ARG A 422 15.23 -14.56 10.50
C ARG A 422 16.29 -14.71 11.60
N VAL A 423 17.02 -13.63 11.85
CA VAL A 423 18.01 -13.52 12.93
C VAL A 423 17.61 -12.39 13.87
N THR A 424 18.12 -12.44 15.09
CA THR A 424 17.76 -11.53 16.17
C THR A 424 18.85 -10.51 16.47
N THR A 425 20.09 -10.83 16.11
CA THR A 425 21.22 -9.95 16.39
C THR A 425 21.97 -9.54 15.13
N ARG A 426 22.58 -8.36 15.21
CA ARG A 426 23.51 -7.86 14.20
C ARG A 426 24.67 -8.84 13.93
N LEU A 427 25.16 -9.49 14.98
CA LEU A 427 26.24 -10.49 14.87
C LEU A 427 25.76 -11.72 14.09
N GLU A 428 24.54 -12.18 14.32
CA GLU A 428 23.95 -13.29 13.56
C GLU A 428 23.77 -12.93 12.08
N ALA A 429 23.39 -11.68 11.75
CA ALA A 429 23.30 -11.23 10.37
C ALA A 429 24.67 -11.18 9.66
N SER A 430 25.70 -10.66 10.33
CA SER A 430 27.08 -10.70 9.81
C SER A 430 27.56 -12.14 9.61
N THR A 431 27.30 -13.02 10.58
CA THR A 431 27.65 -14.45 10.50
C THR A 431 26.90 -15.14 9.36
N TRP A 432 25.64 -14.76 9.12
CA TRP A 432 24.85 -15.26 8.00
C TRP A 432 25.45 -14.83 6.65
N ALA A 433 25.86 -13.57 6.51
CA ALA A 433 26.49 -13.06 5.29
C ALA A 433 27.81 -13.78 4.96
N HIS A 434 28.66 -14.04 5.97
CA HIS A 434 29.91 -14.78 5.78
C HIS A 434 29.68 -16.27 5.47
N ARG A 435 28.76 -16.95 6.18
CA ARG A 435 28.47 -18.37 5.93
C ARG A 435 27.89 -18.65 4.54
N THR A 436 27.23 -17.65 3.96
CA THR A 436 26.64 -17.75 2.62
C THR A 436 27.60 -17.29 1.52
N HIS A 437 28.84 -16.92 1.87
CA HIS A 437 29.86 -16.37 0.95
C HIS A 437 29.31 -15.21 0.09
N LEU A 438 28.40 -14.43 0.65
CA LEU A 438 27.61 -13.45 -0.10
C LEU A 438 28.45 -12.29 -0.65
N PHE A 439 29.56 -11.98 0.04
CA PHE A 439 30.48 -10.88 -0.29
C PHE A 439 31.93 -11.36 -0.46
N ASP A 440 32.16 -12.68 -0.53
CA ASP A 440 33.50 -13.23 -0.71
C ASP A 440 33.89 -13.21 -2.21
N GLN A 441 34.28 -12.03 -2.70
CA GLN A 441 35.16 -11.89 -3.85
C GLN A 441 36.17 -10.76 -3.60
N LYS A 442 37.45 -11.06 -3.89
CA LYS A 442 38.61 -10.17 -3.79
C LYS A 442 38.59 -9.06 -4.82
#